data_AF-A0A8S9SH62-F1
#
_entry.id   AF-A0A8S9SH62-F1
#
_cell.length_a   1.000
_cell.length_b   1.000
_cell.length_c   1.000
_cell.angle_alpha   90.00
_cell.angle_beta   90.00
_cell.angle_gamma   90.00
#
_symmetry.space_group_name_H-M   'P 1'
#
loop_
_entity.id
_entity.type
_entity.pdbx_description
1 polymer ?
#
loop_
_entity_poly.entity_id
_entity_poly.type
_entity_poly.pdbx_seq_one_letter_code
_entity_poly.pdbx_strand_id
1 'polypeptide(L)' 'ISWLPEEVLGSILSLLPTKQAASTSVLAKKWRHVFRLVHNLDFNDYDHVLPPEHYKKSVK' A
#
# COMPACT_ATOMS: atom_id res chain seq x y z
N ILE A 1 13.17 -5.05 -16.26
CA ILE A 1 12.17 -4.15 -15.64
C ILE A 1 12.41 -2.66 -15.92
N SER A 2 13.55 -2.26 -16.50
CA SER A 2 13.88 -0.86 -16.83
C SER A 2 13.09 -0.22 -17.99
N TRP A 3 12.33 -1.02 -18.74
CA TRP A 3 11.63 -0.59 -19.96
C TRP A 3 10.32 0.17 -19.70
N LEU A 4 9.77 0.12 -18.49
CA LEU A 4 8.53 0.84 -18.18
C LEU A 4 8.79 2.35 -17.93
N PRO A 5 7.94 3.23 -18.48
CA PRO A 5 7.90 4.65 -18.14
C PRO A 5 7.56 4.87 -16.65
N GLU A 6 8.03 5.98 -16.08
CA GLU A 6 7.78 6.31 -14.67
C GLU A 6 6.30 6.56 -14.35
N GLU A 7 5.54 7.11 -15.30
CA GLU A 7 4.07 7.26 -15.17
C GLU A 7 3.39 5.92 -14.92
N VAL A 8 3.75 4.88 -15.67
CA VAL A 8 3.13 3.56 -15.51
C VAL A 8 3.51 2.95 -14.16
N LEU A 9 4.75 3.14 -13.71
CA LEU A 9 5.15 2.73 -12.36
C LEU A 9 4.35 3.47 -11.29
N GLY A 10 4.07 4.76 -11.49
CA GLY A 10 3.27 5.57 -10.58
C GLY A 10 1.83 5.08 -10.53
N SER A 11 1.24 4.74 -11.67
CA SER A 11 -0.09 4.11 -11.75
C SER A 11 -0.13 2.79 -11.01
N ILE A 12 0.88 1.91 -11.19
CA ILE A 12 0.94 0.63 -10.47
C ILE A 12 1.02 0.86 -8.96
N LEU A 13 1.92 1.76 -8.51
CA LEU A 13 2.07 2.07 -7.08
C LEU A 13 0.82 2.70 -6.48
N SER A 14 0.10 3.53 -7.24
CA SER A 14 -1.17 4.13 -6.81
C SER A 14 -2.31 3.11 -6.66
N LEU A 15 -2.20 1.94 -7.29
CA LEU A 15 -3.16 0.84 -7.15
C LEU A 15 -2.82 -0.09 -5.97
N LEU A 16 -1.63 0.04 -5.38
CA LEU A 16 -1.16 -0.81 -4.30
C LEU A 16 -1.31 -0.11 -2.94
N PRO A 17 -1.67 -0.86 -1.88
CA PRO A 17 -1.52 -0.36 -0.51
C PRO A 17 -0.07 0.02 -0.21
N THR A 18 0.17 0.99 0.67
CA THR A 18 1.52 1.53 0.94
C THR A 18 2.55 0.47 1.27
N LYS A 19 2.16 -0.56 2.05
CA LYS A 19 3.04 -1.68 2.41
C LYS A 19 3.51 -2.45 1.16
N GLN A 20 2.60 -2.73 0.24
CA GLN A 20 2.91 -3.42 -1.01
C GLN A 20 3.69 -2.52 -1.96
N ALA A 21 3.31 -1.25 -2.07
CA ALA A 21 4.03 -0.24 -2.84
C ALA A 21 5.49 -0.11 -2.35
N ALA A 22 5.71 -0.08 -1.03
CA ALA A 22 7.05 -0.05 -0.43
C ALA A 22 7.86 -1.32 -0.76
N SER A 23 7.26 -2.50 -0.72
CA SER A 23 7.91 -3.75 -1.12
C SER A 23 8.25 -3.80 -2.62
N THR A 24 7.44 -3.20 -3.48
CA THR A 24 7.78 -3.09 -4.92
C THR A 24 8.89 -2.07 -5.18
N SER A 25 9.07 -1.07 -4.31
CA SER A 25 10.11 -0.02 -4.46
C SER A 25 11.54 -0.56 -4.48
N VAL A 26 11.80 -1.72 -3.86
CA VAL A 26 13.14 -2.33 -3.81
C VAL A 26 13.53 -3.08 -5.08
N LEU A 27 12.59 -3.30 -6.01
CA LEU A 27 12.82 -4.10 -7.22
C LEU A 27 13.74 -3.40 -8.24
N ALA A 28 13.75 -2.07 -8.28
CA ALA A 28 14.75 -1.30 -9.03
C ALA A 28 14.86 0.15 -8.56
N LYS A 29 15.98 0.82 -8.90
CA LYS A 29 16.20 2.25 -8.61
C LYS A 29 15.06 3.15 -9.11
N LYS A 30 14.47 2.84 -10.28
CA LYS A 30 13.31 3.58 -10.83
C LYS A 30 12.08 3.46 -9.94
N TRP A 31 11.76 2.26 -9.46
CA TRP A 31 10.62 2.04 -8.55
C TRP A 31 10.79 2.83 -7.25
N ARG A 32 12.01 2.90 -6.70
CA ARG A 32 12.31 3.72 -5.52
C ARG A 32 12.12 5.23 -5.78
N HIS A 33 12.50 5.71 -6.96
CA HIS A 33 12.32 7.11 -7.34
C HIS A 33 10.84 7.45 -7.43
N VAL A 34 10.06 6.64 -8.15
CA VAL A 34 8.62 6.86 -8.32
C VAL A 34 7.87 6.70 -6.99
N PHE A 35 8.21 5.70 -6.17
CA PHE A 35 7.61 5.53 -4.84
C PHE A 35 7.79 6.77 -3.95
N ARG A 36 8.93 7.48 -4.05
CA ARG A 36 9.15 8.73 -3.31
C ARG A 36 8.24 9.87 -3.82
N LEU A 37 7.82 9.82 -5.08
CA LEU A 37 6.93 10.82 -5.69
C LEU A 37 5.45 10.53 -5.43
N VAL A 38 5.09 9.34 -4.96
CA VAL A 38 3.71 9.01 -4.58
C VAL A 38 3.40 9.67 -3.24
N HIS A 39 2.46 10.62 -3.25
CA HIS A 39 2.04 11.37 -2.05
C HIS A 39 0.92 10.66 -1.26
N ASN A 40 0.23 9.70 -1.89
CA ASN A 40 -0.82 8.91 -1.24
C ASN A 40 -0.22 7.67 -0.58
N LEU A 41 0.27 7.86 0.65
CA LEU A 41 0.64 6.75 1.53
C LEU A 41 -0.56 6.41 2.41
N ASP A 42 -1.36 5.44 1.98
CA ASP A 42 -2.38 4.82 2.83
C ASP A 42 -1.75 3.82 3.81
N PHE A 43 -1.70 4.21 5.09
CA PHE A 43 -1.20 3.38 6.21
C PHE A 43 -2.34 2.67 6.95
N ASN A 44 -3.51 2.54 6.34
CA ASN A 44 -4.66 1.88 6.94
C ASN A 44 -4.39 0.37 7.09
N ASP A 45 -3.64 0.01 8.13
CA ASP A 45 -3.27 -1.35 8.54
C ASP A 45 -4.45 -2.04 9.26
N TYR A 46 -5.68 -1.80 8.77
CA TYR A 46 -6.90 -2.40 9.31
C TYR A 46 -7.12 -3.84 8.81
N ASP A 47 -6.09 -4.48 8.25
CA ASP A 47 -6.15 -5.89 7.89
C ASP A 47 -6.20 -6.83 9.13
N HIS A 48 -6.02 -6.34 10.37
CA HIS A 48 -5.89 -7.25 11.54
C HIS A 48 -6.57 -6.86 12.87
N VAL A 49 -7.49 -5.88 12.96
CA VAL A 49 -8.21 -5.68 14.24
C VAL A 49 -9.69 -5.41 14.05
N LEU A 50 -10.43 -6.44 13.67
CA LEU A 50 -11.67 -6.78 14.39
C LEU A 50 -11.78 -8.31 14.47
N PRO A 51 -11.67 -8.91 15.67
CA PRO A 51 -12.15 -10.27 15.86
C PRO A 51 -13.65 -10.28 15.55
N PRO A 52 -14.17 -11.26 14.79
CA PRO A 52 -15.60 -11.53 14.84
C PRO A 52 -15.93 -11.95 16.29
N GLU A 53 -17.04 -11.45 16.85
CA GLU A 53 -17.71 -11.97 18.06
C GLU A 53 -17.60 -11.26 19.43
N HIS A 54 -17.20 -9.99 19.56
CA HIS A 54 -17.29 -9.30 20.87
C HIS A 54 -18.21 -8.06 20.95
N TYR A 55 -19.25 -7.97 20.10
CA TYR A 55 -20.32 -6.97 20.28
C TYR A 55 -21.53 -7.47 21.10
N LYS A 56 -21.48 -8.66 21.72
CA LYS A 56 -22.57 -9.19 22.57
C LYS A 56 -22.17 -9.40 24.03
N LYS A 57 -22.24 -8.34 24.83
CA LYS A 57 -22.48 -8.30 26.29
C LYS A 57 -22.56 -6.81 26.67
N SER A 58 -23.60 -6.21 27.23
CA SER A 58 -24.91 -6.66 27.69
C SER A 58 -25.79 -5.41 27.68
N VAL A 59 -26.85 -5.37 26.88
CA VAL A 59 -28.05 -4.63 27.26
C VAL A 59 -28.92 -5.66 27.98
N LYS A 60 -28.69 -5.82 29.28
CA LYS A 60 -29.70 -6.05 30.33
C LYS A 60 -29.03 -6.14 31.69
#